data_AF-A0A060BZH7-F1
#
_entry.id   AF-A0A060BZH7-F1
#
_cell.length_a   1.000
_cell.length_b   1.000
_cell.length_c   1.000
_cell.angle_alpha   90.00
_cell.angle_beta   90.00
_cell.angle_gamma   90.00
#
_symmetry.space_group_name_H-M   'P 1'
#
loop_
_entity.id
_entity.type
_entity.pdbx_description
1 polymer ?
#
loop_
_entity_poly.entity_id
_entity_poly.type
_entity_poly.pdbx_seq_one_letter_code
_entity_poly.pdbx_strand_id
1 'polypeptide(L)'
;EMRYLVPGDYMADPAVHVFNGRLYIYPSHDWESGIPENDNGDHFNMKDYHVFSTDDVMHGEIKDHGTVLEVKDIPWAGRQLWDCDVARKGDRYYMYFPLKDKNDVF
;
A
#
# COMPACT_ATOMS: atom_id res chain seq x y z
N GLU A 1 6.92 -1.15 -24.59
CA GLU A 1 5.54 -0.69 -24.37
C GLU A 1 5.40 -0.29 -22.90
N MET A 2 4.59 0.72 -22.59
CA MET A 2 4.32 1.14 -21.21
C MET A 2 2.89 0.73 -20.85
N ARG A 3 2.66 0.33 -19.61
CA ARG A 3 1.37 -0.18 -19.13
C ARG A 3 1.04 0.37 -17.75
N TYR A 4 -0.17 0.92 -17.60
CA TYR A 4 -0.75 1.20 -16.29
C TYR A 4 -1.36 -0.08 -15.71
N LEU A 5 -1.07 -0.36 -14.43
CA LEU A 5 -1.49 -1.59 -13.77
C LEU A 5 -2.88 -1.48 -13.13
N VAL A 6 -3.21 -0.31 -12.59
CA VAL A 6 -4.47 -0.05 -11.87
C VAL A 6 -5.10 1.24 -12.39
N PRO A 7 -5.70 1.24 -13.61
CA PRO A 7 -6.22 2.46 -14.22
C PRO A 7 -7.54 2.98 -13.61
N GLY A 8 -8.19 2.17 -12.76
CA GLY A 8 -9.47 2.51 -12.12
C GLY A 8 -9.34 3.03 -10.69
N ASP A 9 -8.12 3.15 -10.17
CA ASP A 9 -7.86 3.53 -8.78
C ASP A 9 -6.51 4.26 -8.65
N TYR A 10 -6.18 4.77 -7.46
CA TYR A 10 -4.98 5.56 -7.21
C TYR A 10 -4.01 4.84 -6.27
N MET A 11 -2.97 4.24 -6.85
CA MET A 11 -1.94 3.49 -6.14
C MET A 11 -0.58 4.18 -6.31
N ALA A 12 0.18 4.29 -5.21
CA ALA A 12 1.51 4.91 -5.17
C ALA A 12 2.52 4.02 -4.43
N ASP A 13 3.79 4.42 -4.41
CA ASP A 13 4.87 3.80 -3.63
C ASP A 13 4.91 2.25 -3.69
N PRO A 14 5.09 1.64 -4.87
CA PRO A 14 4.96 0.19 -5.01
C PRO A 14 6.19 -0.55 -4.46
N ALA A 15 6.00 -1.33 -3.39
CA ALA A 15 6.92 -2.41 -3.03
C ALA A 15 6.59 -3.69 -3.80
N VAL A 16 7.55 -4.24 -4.54
CA VAL A 16 7.33 -5.38 -5.46
C VAL A 16 8.17 -6.58 -5.06
N HIS A 17 7.53 -7.73 -4.89
CA HIS A 17 8.18 -8.98 -4.47
C HIS A 17 7.72 -10.19 -5.28
N VAL A 18 8.61 -11.16 -5.46
CA VAL A 18 8.24 -12.47 -6.02
C VAL A 18 8.10 -13.48 -4.88
N PHE A 19 6.89 -13.97 -4.66
CA PHE A 19 6.59 -15.01 -3.67
C PHE A 19 5.90 -16.19 -4.34
N ASN A 20 6.39 -17.40 -4.07
CA ASN A 20 5.86 -18.64 -4.65
C ASN A 20 5.73 -18.61 -6.19
N GLY A 21 6.68 -17.95 -6.85
CA GLY A 21 6.71 -17.83 -8.32
C GLY A 21 5.73 -16.81 -8.91
N ARG A 22 5.00 -16.06 -8.08
CA ARG A 22 4.07 -15.01 -8.49
C ARG A 22 4.58 -13.64 -8.01
N LEU A 23 4.37 -12.60 -8.82
CA LEU A 23 4.70 -11.22 -8.46
C LEU A 23 3.57 -10.62 -7.61
N TYR A 24 3.92 -10.01 -6.50
CA TYR A 24 3.04 -9.27 -5.60
C TYR A 24 3.48 -7.81 -5.52
N ILE A 25 2.51 -6.90 -5.44
CA ILE A 25 2.71 -5.46 -5.33
C ILE A 25 1.96 -4.98 -4.09
N TYR A 26 2.65 -4.23 -3.25
CA TYR A 26 2.15 -3.63 -2.00
C TYR A 26 2.30 -2.11 -2.11
N PRO A 27 1.34 -1.40 -2.71
CA PRO A 27 1.37 0.05 -2.84
C PRO A 27 0.70 0.75 -1.66
N SER A 28 1.00 2.03 -1.48
CA SER A 28 0.12 2.98 -0.78
C SER A 28 -1.20 3.18 -1.58
N HIS A 29 -2.33 3.36 -0.90
CA HIS A 29 -3.63 3.65 -1.53
C HIS A 29 -4.02 5.12 -1.32
N ASP A 30 -3.81 5.92 -2.38
CA ASP A 30 -4.15 7.34 -2.40
C ASP A 30 -5.66 7.55 -2.58
N TRP A 31 -6.17 8.65 -2.02
CA TRP A 31 -7.56 9.06 -2.22
C TRP A 31 -7.71 10.58 -2.06
N GLU A 32 -8.75 11.14 -2.66
CA GLU A 32 -9.11 12.56 -2.48
C GLU A 32 -9.63 12.79 -1.06
N SER A 33 -8.74 13.19 -0.16
CA SER A 33 -9.04 13.35 1.26
C SER A 33 -9.72 14.68 1.60
N GLY A 34 -9.71 15.66 0.70
CA GLY A 34 -10.18 17.02 0.93
C GLY A 34 -9.27 17.87 1.84
N ILE A 35 -8.13 17.35 2.27
CA ILE A 35 -7.12 18.11 3.04
C ILE A 35 -6.29 18.94 2.05
N PRO A 36 -6.19 20.27 2.23
CA PRO A 36 -5.35 21.11 1.37
C PRO A 36 -3.88 20.70 1.40
N GLU A 37 -3.20 20.89 0.27
CA GLU A 37 -1.77 20.70 0.16
C GLU A 37 -1.00 21.56 1.19
N ASN A 38 0.00 20.96 1.84
CA ASN A 38 0.90 21.63 2.76
C ASN A 38 2.23 20.86 2.90
N ASP A 39 3.24 21.54 3.45
CA ASP A 39 4.60 21.01 3.59
C ASP A 39 4.72 19.85 4.59
N ASN A 40 3.73 19.67 5.48
CA ASN A 40 3.67 18.54 6.40
C ASN A 40 3.22 17.24 5.71
N GLY A 41 2.77 17.33 4.46
CA GLY A 41 2.22 16.21 3.72
C GLY A 41 0.87 15.75 4.27
N ASP A 42 0.08 16.62 4.92
CA ASP A 42 -1.20 16.20 5.52
C ASP A 42 -2.23 15.75 4.47
N HIS A 43 -2.07 16.17 3.22
CA HIS A 43 -2.87 15.72 2.08
C HIS A 43 -2.60 14.26 1.69
N PHE A 44 -1.41 13.72 2.01
CA PHE A 44 -1.10 12.29 1.93
C PHE A 44 -1.70 11.56 3.14
N ASN A 45 -3.02 11.31 3.07
CA ASN A 45 -3.82 10.81 4.17
C ASN A 45 -4.38 9.40 3.93
N MET A 46 -3.54 8.53 3.37
CA MET A 46 -3.89 7.13 3.09
C MET A 46 -4.27 6.41 4.38
N LYS A 47 -5.26 5.53 4.28
CA LYS A 47 -5.92 4.91 5.44
C LYS A 47 -5.97 3.40 5.38
N ASP A 48 -5.49 2.81 4.29
CA ASP A 48 -5.52 1.39 4.06
C ASP A 48 -4.47 0.96 3.01
N TYR A 49 -4.22 -0.34 2.92
CA TYR A 49 -3.39 -0.95 1.87
C TYR A 49 -4.16 -2.04 1.14
N HIS A 50 -4.05 -2.03 -0.18
CA HIS A 50 -4.44 -3.14 -1.05
C HIS A 50 -3.22 -4.00 -1.38
N VAL A 51 -3.45 -5.25 -1.80
CA VAL A 51 -2.39 -6.10 -2.35
C VAL A 51 -2.79 -6.55 -3.74
N PHE A 52 -1.85 -6.45 -4.67
CA PHE A 52 -2.03 -6.90 -6.03
C PHE A 52 -1.11 -8.06 -6.36
N SER A 53 -1.47 -8.85 -7.37
CA SER A 53 -0.55 -9.84 -7.93
C SER A 53 -0.76 -10.06 -9.42
N THR A 54 0.29 -10.51 -10.11
CA THR A 54 0.23 -10.97 -11.50
C THR A 54 1.22 -12.11 -11.74
N ASP A 55 0.94 -12.94 -12.74
CA ASP A 55 1.85 -13.97 -13.23
C ASP A 55 2.73 -13.48 -14.40
N ASP A 56 2.36 -12.35 -15.02
CA ASP A 56 3.12 -11.74 -16.12
C ASP A 56 3.03 -10.21 -16.04
N VAL A 57 4.18 -9.55 -16.00
CA VAL A 57 4.29 -8.10 -15.80
C VAL A 57 3.83 -7.26 -16.98
N MET A 58 3.91 -7.80 -18.20
CA MET A 58 3.54 -7.09 -19.42
C MET A 58 2.11 -7.43 -19.86
N HIS A 59 1.73 -8.71 -19.80
CA HIS A 59 0.50 -9.22 -20.41
C HIS A 59 -0.46 -9.88 -19.41
N GLY A 60 -0.04 -10.10 -18.15
CA GLY A 60 -0.86 -10.76 -17.15
C GLY A 60 -1.96 -9.87 -16.59
N GLU A 61 -3.05 -10.48 -16.12
CA GLU A 61 -4.09 -9.77 -15.36
C GLU A 61 -3.54 -9.30 -14.01
N ILE A 62 -3.82 -8.05 -13.65
CA ILE A 62 -3.55 -7.56 -12.31
C ILE A 62 -4.73 -7.95 -11.44
N LYS A 63 -4.51 -8.91 -10.54
CA LYS A 63 -5.49 -9.30 -9.54
C LYS A 63 -5.36 -8.42 -8.31
N ASP A 64 -6.43 -7.70 -7.98
CA ASP A 64 -6.61 -7.06 -6.66
C ASP A 64 -7.12 -8.10 -5.64
N HIS A 65 -6.46 -8.19 -4.49
CA HIS A 65 -6.87 -9.04 -3.37
C HIS A 65 -7.68 -8.28 -2.32
N GLY A 66 -7.96 -6.99 -2.57
CA GLY A 66 -8.66 -6.08 -1.69
C GLY A 66 -7.78 -5.54 -0.58
N THR A 67 -8.43 -4.86 0.36
CA THR A 67 -7.80 -4.28 1.53
C THR A 67 -7.26 -5.35 2.47
N VAL A 68 -5.99 -5.26 2.85
CA VAL A 68 -5.33 -6.21 3.77
C VAL A 68 -5.02 -5.61 5.15
N LEU A 69 -5.00 -4.29 5.25
CA LEU A 69 -4.77 -3.55 6.49
C LEU A 69 -5.44 -2.18 6.39
N GLU A 70 -6.11 -1.74 7.45
CA GLU A 70 -6.69 -0.41 7.58
C GLU A 70 -6.26 0.25 8.89
N VAL A 71 -6.20 1.58 8.90
CA VAL A 71 -5.91 2.40 10.10
C VAL A 71 -6.80 2.00 11.29
N LYS A 72 -8.09 1.74 11.04
CA LYS A 72 -9.07 1.40 12.09
C LYS A 72 -8.76 0.09 12.82
N ASP A 73 -8.00 -0.80 12.19
CA ASP A 73 -7.67 -2.13 12.72
C ASP A 73 -6.35 -2.13 13.51
N ILE A 74 -5.61 -1.01 13.53
CA ILE A 74 -4.31 -0.86 14.19
C ILE A 74 -4.50 -0.20 15.57
N PRO A 75 -4.29 -0.91 16.70
CA PRO A 75 -4.70 -0.43 18.03
C PRO A 75 -4.06 0.88 18.51
N TRP A 76 -2.86 1.16 18.02
CA TRP A 76 -2.06 2.34 18.39
C TRP A 76 -2.15 3.47 17.37
N ALA A 77 -2.95 3.32 16.32
CA ALA A 77 -3.02 4.25 15.20
C ALA A 77 -3.41 5.68 15.60
N GLY A 78 -2.72 6.64 15.00
CA GLY A 78 -3.20 7.98 14.73
C GLY A 78 -3.71 8.09 13.28
N ARG A 79 -2.79 8.27 12.31
CA ARG A 79 -3.13 8.53 10.89
C ARG A 79 -1.96 8.27 9.92
N GLN A 80 -2.25 8.35 8.62
CA GLN A 80 -1.28 8.34 7.50
C GLN A 80 -0.50 7.03 7.33
N LEU A 81 -1.12 6.04 6.68
CA LEU A 81 -0.45 4.82 6.22
C LEU A 81 0.35 5.06 4.93
N TRP A 82 1.60 5.50 5.07
CA TRP A 82 2.50 5.82 3.93
C TRP A 82 3.15 4.58 3.29
N ASP A 83 4.19 4.74 2.47
CA ASP A 83 4.92 3.63 1.83
C ASP A 83 5.21 2.45 2.78
N CYS A 84 4.95 1.22 2.33
CA CYS A 84 5.15 0.01 3.11
C CYS A 84 6.03 -0.99 2.36
N ASP A 85 6.58 -1.98 3.10
CA ASP A 85 7.31 -3.08 2.49
C ASP A 85 6.94 -4.43 3.13
N VAL A 86 7.15 -5.52 2.40
CA VAL A 86 6.83 -6.88 2.86
C VAL A 86 8.03 -7.80 2.74
N ALA A 87 8.36 -8.47 3.86
CA ALA A 87 9.36 -9.53 3.87
C ALA A 87 8.72 -10.89 4.19
N ARG A 88 9.27 -11.96 3.61
CA ARG A 88 8.90 -13.34 3.96
C ARG A 88 10.00 -13.98 4.80
N LYS A 89 9.63 -14.62 5.93
CA LYS A 89 10.55 -15.44 6.74
C LYS A 89 9.84 -16.73 7.15
N GLY A 90 10.32 -17.86 6.61
CA GLY A 90 9.62 -19.14 6.71
C GLY A 90 8.26 -19.07 6.01
N ASP A 91 7.23 -19.53 6.70
CA ASP A 91 5.84 -19.56 6.19
C ASP A 91 5.05 -18.28 6.53
N ARG A 92 5.72 -17.24 7.01
CA ARG A 92 5.10 -15.98 7.43
C ARG A 92 5.54 -14.82 6.54
N TYR A 93 4.61 -13.91 6.31
CA TYR A 93 4.79 -12.63 5.63
C TYR A 93 4.64 -11.52 6.66
N TYR A 94 5.53 -10.54 6.60
CA TYR A 94 5.62 -9.44 7.55
C TYR A 94 5.55 -8.13 6.77
N MET A 95 4.46 -7.39 6.95
CA MET A 95 4.32 -6.04 6.41
C MET A 95 4.89 -5.05 7.43
N TYR A 96 5.82 -4.22 6.96
CA TYR A 96 6.40 -3.10 7.68
C TYR A 96 5.79 -1.84 7.11
N PHE A 97 5.06 -1.10 7.93
CA PHE A 97 4.35 0.10 7.51
C PHE A 97 4.65 1.24 8.51
N PRO A 98 4.88 2.46 8.02
CA PRO A 98 4.91 3.67 8.84
C PRO A 98 3.49 4.13 9.14
N LEU A 99 3.29 4.66 10.33
CA LEU A 99 2.01 5.24 10.74
C LEU A 99 2.29 6.22 11.87
N LYS A 100 1.71 7.42 11.81
CA LYS A 100 1.77 8.32 12.96
C LYS A 100 0.94 7.76 14.10
N ASP A 101 1.50 7.78 15.31
CA ASP A 101 0.82 7.36 16.53
C ASP A 101 -0.22 8.40 17.00
N LYS A 102 -0.80 8.17 18.18
CA LYS A 102 -1.80 9.08 18.79
C LYS A 102 -1.24 10.44 19.21
N ASN A 103 0.07 10.60 19.20
CA ASN A 103 0.77 11.86 19.45
C ASN A 103 1.25 12.53 18.15
N ASP A 104 0.85 11.98 16.99
CA ASP A 104 1.18 12.46 15.65
C ASP A 104 2.68 12.31 15.28
N VAL A 105 3.35 11.29 15.82
CA VAL A 105 4.77 10.97 15.59
C VAL A 105 4.93 9.62 14.89
N PHE A 106 5.87 9.52 13.94
CA PHE A 106 6.29 8.27 13.29
C PHE A 106 7.26 7.45 14.16
#